data_AF-A0A2W4KWB3-F1
#
_entry.id   AF-A0A2W4KWB3-F1
#
_cell.length_a   1.000
_cell.length_b   1.000
_cell.length_c   1.000
_cell.angle_alpha   90.00
_cell.angle_beta   90.00
_cell.angle_gamma   90.00
#
_symmetry.space_group_name_H-M   'P 1'
#
loop_
_entity.id
_entity.type
_entity.pdbx_description
1 polymer ?
#
loop_
_entity_poly.entity_id
_entity_poly.type
_entity_poly.pdbx_seq_one_letter_code
_entity_poly.pdbx_strand_id
1 'polypeptide(L)' 'MGSPITNASGVNLNRASEEELARIGGLGEERAKRMIEKRPFLNWDDLKRVDGFEERLIDDLRRAGAEL' A
#
# COMPACT_ATOMS: atom_id res chain seq x y z
N MET A 1 -7.56 -7.14 16.07
CA MET A 1 -7.64 -7.80 14.76
C MET A 1 -7.40 -6.72 13.71
N GLY A 2 -6.19 -6.61 13.15
CA GLY A 2 -5.95 -5.69 12.05
C GLY A 2 -6.76 -6.15 10.83
N SER A 3 -7.58 -5.28 10.27
CA SER A 3 -8.41 -5.61 9.11
C SER A 3 -7.51 -6.04 7.94
N PRO A 4 -7.83 -7.14 7.25
CA PRO A 4 -7.05 -7.59 6.10
C PRO A 4 -7.08 -6.53 5.00
N ILE A 5 -5.99 -6.43 4.24
CA ILE A 5 -6.00 -5.60 3.05
C ILE A 5 -6.96 -6.18 2.02
N THR A 6 -7.92 -5.37 1.60
CA THR A 6 -8.90 -5.73 0.60
C THR A 6 -8.97 -4.67 -0.49
N ASN A 7 -9.29 -5.12 -1.70
CA ASN A 7 -9.56 -4.26 -2.85
C ASN A 7 -8.37 -3.40 -3.33
N ALA A 8 -7.20 -4.02 -3.49
CA ALA A 8 -6.03 -3.36 -4.08
C ALA A 8 -5.76 -3.79 -5.53
N SER A 9 -6.65 -4.60 -6.13
CA SER A 9 -6.49 -5.18 -7.46
C SER A 9 -6.35 -4.10 -8.52
N GLY A 10 -5.22 -4.10 -9.24
CA GLY A 10 -4.93 -3.14 -10.30
C GLY A 10 -4.60 -1.73 -9.79
N VAL A 11 -4.40 -1.55 -8.48
CA VAL A 11 -3.94 -0.29 -7.90
C VAL A 11 -2.43 -0.22 -8.03
N ASN A 12 -1.94 0.71 -8.86
CA ASN A 12 -0.51 0.93 -9.00
C ASN A 12 0.01 1.85 -7.88
N LEU A 13 0.84 1.35 -6.98
CA LEU A 13 1.30 2.05 -5.78
C LEU A 13 2.14 3.30 -6.09
N ASN A 14 2.80 3.37 -7.24
CA ASN A 14 3.56 4.54 -7.69
C ASN A 14 2.70 5.61 -8.36
N ARG A 15 1.57 5.24 -8.96
CA ARG A 15 0.72 6.15 -9.76
C ARG A 15 -0.63 6.46 -9.13
N ALA A 16 -1.10 5.62 -8.22
CA ALA A 16 -2.39 5.78 -7.55
C ALA A 16 -2.45 7.11 -6.80
N SER A 17 -3.64 7.67 -6.70
CA SER A 17 -3.93 8.82 -5.85
C SER A 17 -3.99 8.43 -4.37
N GLU A 18 -3.95 9.44 -3.50
CA GLU A 18 -4.11 9.24 -2.05
C GLU A 18 -5.46 8.59 -1.74
N GLU A 19 -6.52 9.03 -2.43
CA GLU A 19 -7.86 8.48 -2.27
C GLU A 19 -7.95 7.02 -2.69
N GLU A 20 -7.31 6.61 -3.80
CA GLU A 20 -7.28 5.22 -4.24
C GLU A 20 -6.56 4.33 -3.22
N LEU A 21 -5.42 4.80 -2.70
CA LEU A 21 -4.70 4.10 -1.64
C LEU A 21 -5.51 4.06 -0.34
N ALA A 22 -6.15 5.16 0.05
CA ALA A 22 -6.98 5.21 1.27
C ALA A 22 -8.23 4.33 1.18
N ARG A 23 -8.75 4.10 -0.03
CA ARG A 23 -9.85 3.16 -0.30
C ARG A 23 -9.44 1.70 -0.14
N ILE A 24 -8.14 1.39 -0.18
CA ILE A 24 -7.65 0.05 0.16
C ILE A 24 -8.00 -0.22 1.63
N GLY A 25 -8.89 -1.19 1.85
CA GLY A 25 -9.37 -1.51 3.18
C GLY A 25 -8.20 -1.89 4.08
N GLY A 26 -8.04 -1.24 5.23
CA GLY A 26 -6.94 -1.51 6.16
C GLY A 26 -5.64 -0.73 5.91
N LEU A 27 -5.51 0.00 4.79
CA LEU A 27 -4.40 0.94 4.58
C LEU A 27 -4.63 2.24 5.38
N GLY A 28 -5.78 2.88 5.18
CA GLY A 28 -6.13 4.16 5.82
C GLY A 28 -5.34 5.36 5.25
N GLU A 29 -5.84 6.57 5.50
CA GLU A 29 -5.32 7.83 4.92
C GLU A 29 -3.85 8.10 5.31
N GLU A 30 -3.48 7.91 6.57
CA GLU A 30 -2.10 8.17 7.00
C GLU A 30 -1.07 7.31 6.26
N ARG A 31 -1.38 6.03 6.03
CA ARG A 31 -0.48 5.13 5.29
C ARG A 31 -0.45 5.49 3.82
N ALA A 32 -1.60 5.80 3.22
CA ALA A 32 -1.70 6.26 1.84
C ALA A 32 -0.80 7.48 1.59
N LYS A 33 -0.86 8.48 2.47
CA LYS A 33 -0.02 9.68 2.39
C LYS A 33 1.47 9.35 2.49
N ARG A 34 1.87 8.51 3.46
CA ARG A 34 3.27 8.08 3.60
C ARG A 34 3.77 7.32 2.38
N MET A 35 2.91 6.53 1.72
CA MET A 35 3.29 5.89 0.47
C MET A 35 3.63 6.93 -0.59
N ILE A 36 2.79 7.96 -0.76
CA ILE A 36 3.01 9.02 -1.75
C ILE A 36 4.31 9.75 -1.47
N GLU A 37 4.60 10.07 -0.21
CA GLU A 37 5.83 10.76 0.21
C GLU A 37 7.11 9.93 -0.03
N LYS A 38 6.99 8.60 -0.08
CA LYS A 38 8.13 7.67 -0.21
C LYS A 38 8.33 7.12 -1.62
N ARG A 39 7.49 7.51 -2.58
CA ARG A 39 7.66 7.16 -4.00
C ARG A 39 9.00 7.66 -4.54
N PRO A 40 9.59 6.97 -5.54
CA PRO A 40 9.10 5.75 -6.18
C PRO A 40 9.50 4.46 -5.47
N PHE A 41 8.66 3.42 -5.57
CA PHE A 41 8.92 2.05 -5.15
C PHE A 41 9.34 1.21 -6.36
N LEU A 42 10.56 0.68 -6.34
CA LEU A 42 11.07 -0.18 -7.43
C LEU A 42 10.73 -1.65 -7.20
N ASN A 43 10.62 -2.04 -5.93
CA ASN A 43 10.28 -3.38 -5.50
C ASN A 43 9.41 -3.35 -4.24
N TRP A 44 8.89 -4.51 -3.86
CA TRP A 44 8.04 -4.63 -2.67
C TRP A 44 8.80 -4.37 -1.36
N ASP A 45 10.11 -4.60 -1.32
CA ASP A 45 10.94 -4.28 -0.15
C ASP A 45 11.08 -2.76 0.07
N ASP A 46 10.96 -1.93 -0.97
CA ASP A 46 10.98 -0.47 -0.81
C ASP A 46 9.81 0.03 0.04
N LEU A 47 8.68 -0.69 0.06
CA LEU A 47 7.55 -0.37 0.93
C LEU A 47 7.94 -0.49 2.41
N LYS A 48 8.93 -1.33 2.78
CA LYS A 48 9.41 -1.44 4.18
C LYS A 48 10.02 -0.14 4.70
N ARG A 49 10.36 0.81 3.80
CA ARG A 49 10.86 2.15 4.16
C ARG A 49 9.73 3.12 4.56
N VAL A 50 8.49 2.71 4.38
CA VAL A 50 7.29 3.46 4.76
C VAL A 50 6.89 3.03 6.17
N ASP A 51 6.86 3.98 7.10
CA ASP A 51 6.52 3.67 8.49
C ASP A 51 5.09 3.11 8.59
N GLY A 52 4.98 1.88 9.09
CA GLY A 52 3.71 1.14 9.19
C GLY A 52 3.48 0.11 8.08
N PHE A 53 4.41 -0.04 7.13
CA PHE A 53 4.43 -1.10 6.12
C PHE A 53 5.35 -2.24 6.54
N GLU A 54 4.80 -3.12 7.35
CA GLU A 54 5.43 -4.37 7.74
C GLU A 54 5.28 -5.42 6.63
N GLU A 55 6.08 -6.49 6.69
CA GLU A 55 6.02 -7.61 5.74
C GLU A 55 4.61 -8.16 5.55
N ARG A 56 3.82 -8.24 6.63
CA ARG A 56 2.43 -8.69 6.56
C ARG A 56 1.58 -7.78 5.68
N LEU A 57 1.70 -6.46 5.84
CA LEU A 57 0.92 -5.49 5.06
C LEU A 57 1.31 -5.53 3.57
N ILE A 58 2.61 -5.67 3.32
CA ILE A 58 3.18 -5.80 1.97
C ILE A 58 2.68 -7.09 1.30
N ASP A 59 2.69 -8.21 2.02
CA ASP A 59 2.15 -9.49 1.51
C ASP A 59 0.64 -9.39 1.27
N ASP A 60 -0.10 -8.74 2.15
CA ASP A 60 -1.54 -8.54 1.97
C ASP A 60 -1.84 -7.67 0.74
N LEU A 61 -1.07 -6.59 0.49
CA LEU A 61 -1.18 -5.78 -0.73
C LEU A 61 -0.89 -6.60 -1.99
N ARG A 62 0.17 -7.42 -1.96
CA ARG A 62 0.54 -8.32 -3.05
C ARG A 62 -0.57 -9.34 -3.34
N ARG A 63 -1.16 -9.93 -2.29
CA ARG A 63 -2.29 -10.87 -2.41
C ARG A 63 -3.57 -10.20 -2.87
N ALA A 64 -3.78 -8.95 -2.45
CA ALA A 64 -4.93 -8.14 -2.85
C ALA A 64 -4.82 -7.62 -4.28
N GLY A 65 -3.70 -7.87 -4.99
CA GLY A 65 -3.53 -7.58 -6.41
C GLY A 65 -3.00 -6.17 -6.72
N ALA A 66 -2.36 -5.51 -5.74
CA ALA A 66 -1.67 -4.25 -6.00
C ALA A 66 -0.46 -4.45 -6.92
N GLU A 67 -0.11 -3.40 -7.64
CA GLU A 67 1.00 -3.36 -8.59
C GLU A 67 1.97 -2.24 -8.19
N LEU A 68 3.25 -2.37 -8.52
CA LEU A 68 4.23 -1.30 -8.29
C LEU A 68 4.25 -0.34 -9.48
#